data_AF-A0A6N2RKK9-F1
#
_entry.id   AF-A0A6N2RKK9-F1
#
_cell.length_a   1.000
_cell.length_b   1.000
_cell.length_c   1.000
_cell.angle_alpha   90.00
_cell.angle_beta   90.00
_cell.angle_gamma   90.00
#
_symmetry.space_group_name_H-M   'P 1'
#
loop_
_entity.id
_entity.type
_entity.pdbx_description
1 polymer ?
#
loop_
_entity_poly.entity_id
_entity_poly.type
_entity_poly.pdbx_seq_one_letter_code
_entity_poly.pdbx_strand_id
1 'polypeptide(L)'
;MMNFSANRKRFLAVSAVFLFIALAAIALLGVRRDLPYQDGFVLTYTYQGELDSRPFQEAVETVVGRRVTVQAKTDWAAGLSSYEVSFPGDVALTTQEQMGLTATLASTFPENEIALDSALVLKAAVGWDFWLKCLLCMGVAAAVTVLFFSLRFPSIGGWQAGILTVAAFAHNLLLAAGGYALFRIPFGGQFFAVALVILFFTLYSAAGLFGHIRDNRRLLGKKVSPAELVNQSIMQYLPRLLTVLACAAMMLAALSVMALLGQADAILSFTFPLLVGILSCGYGAICLAGPLWAGWQGEKNSEKQG
;
A
#
# COMPACT_ATOMS: atom_id res chain seq x y z
N MET A 1 1.47 1.87 -34.47
CA MET A 1 0.74 1.05 -33.46
C MET A 1 1.74 0.30 -32.62
N MET A 2 1.77 0.51 -31.29
CA MET A 2 2.65 -0.25 -30.38
C MET A 2 2.16 -1.69 -30.26
N ASN A 3 3.04 -2.66 -30.55
CA ASN A 3 2.75 -4.08 -30.36
C ASN A 3 3.22 -4.53 -28.97
N PHE A 4 2.29 -4.63 -28.03
CA PHE A 4 2.57 -5.02 -26.64
C PHE A 4 2.95 -6.50 -26.53
N SER A 5 2.35 -7.34 -27.38
CA SER A 5 2.63 -8.78 -27.43
C SER A 5 4.03 -9.11 -27.98
N ALA A 6 4.51 -8.37 -28.99
CA ALA A 6 5.83 -8.56 -29.58
C ALA A 6 6.97 -8.12 -28.65
N ASN A 7 6.75 -7.06 -27.86
CA ASN A 7 7.74 -6.52 -26.92
C ASN A 7 7.63 -7.12 -25.50
N ARG A 8 6.88 -8.21 -25.31
CA ARG A 8 6.65 -8.83 -23.99
C ARG A 8 7.92 -9.05 -23.18
N LYS A 9 9.03 -9.43 -23.83
CA LYS A 9 10.33 -9.66 -23.18
C LYS A 9 10.95 -8.38 -22.64
N ARG A 10 10.80 -7.25 -23.34
CA ARG A 10 11.30 -5.94 -22.89
C ARG A 10 10.49 -5.41 -21.71
N PHE A 11 9.17 -5.57 -21.75
CA PHE A 11 8.32 -5.22 -20.62
C PHE A 11 8.63 -6.11 -19.41
N LEU A 12 8.66 -7.43 -19.56
CA LEU A 12 9.04 -8.31 -18.45
C LEU A 12 10.43 -7.99 -17.88
N ALA A 13 11.40 -7.62 -18.72
CA ALA A 13 12.72 -7.16 -18.27
C ALA A 13 12.66 -5.86 -17.46
N VAL A 14 11.90 -4.85 -17.91
CA VAL A 14 11.72 -3.59 -17.16
C VAL A 14 11.04 -3.86 -15.81
N SER A 15 10.00 -4.70 -15.78
CA SER A 15 9.35 -5.14 -14.54
C SER A 15 10.33 -5.82 -13.59
N ALA A 16 11.16 -6.72 -14.11
CA ALA A 16 12.17 -7.43 -13.34
C ALA A 16 13.24 -6.48 -12.77
N VAL A 17 13.61 -5.43 -13.50
CA VAL A 17 14.53 -4.39 -13.00
C VAL A 17 13.90 -3.61 -11.86
N PHE A 18 12.64 -3.16 -12.00
CA PHE A 18 11.96 -2.47 -10.89
C PHE A 18 11.78 -3.37 -9.67
N LEU A 19 11.46 -4.64 -9.88
CA LEU A 19 11.35 -5.62 -8.81
C LEU A 19 12.71 -5.84 -8.14
N PHE A 20 13.80 -5.93 -8.91
CA PHE A 20 15.15 -6.06 -8.39
C PHE A 20 15.55 -4.82 -7.56
N ILE A 21 15.23 -3.61 -8.03
CA ILE A 21 15.46 -2.37 -7.27
C ILE A 21 14.67 -2.37 -5.97
N ALA A 22 13.40 -2.78 -5.99
CA ALA A 22 12.58 -2.87 -4.79
C ALA A 22 13.15 -3.89 -3.79
N LEU A 23 13.55 -5.07 -4.26
CA LEU A 23 14.15 -6.11 -3.43
C LEU A 23 15.53 -5.68 -2.88
N ALA A 24 16.35 -5.02 -3.70
CA ALA A 24 17.62 -4.46 -3.27
C ALA A 24 17.43 -3.36 -2.23
N ALA A 25 16.44 -2.48 -2.40
CA ALA A 25 16.08 -1.47 -1.41
C ALA A 25 15.67 -2.12 -0.08
N ILE A 26 14.83 -3.15 -0.13
CA ILE A 26 14.42 -3.92 1.05
C ILE A 26 15.63 -4.58 1.74
N ALA A 27 16.52 -5.22 0.97
CA ALA A 27 17.65 -5.97 1.50
C ALA A 27 18.79 -5.08 2.04
N LEU A 28 19.12 -3.98 1.34
CA LEU A 28 20.25 -3.11 1.68
C LEU A 28 19.88 -2.04 2.70
N LEU A 29 18.68 -1.46 2.60
CA LEU A 29 18.25 -0.40 3.51
C LEU A 29 17.64 -0.98 4.79
N GLY A 30 17.12 -2.22 4.72
CA GLY A 30 16.42 -2.87 5.82
C GLY A 30 15.02 -2.28 6.03
N VAL A 31 14.07 -3.14 6.42
CA VAL A 31 12.70 -2.72 6.72
C VAL A 31 12.63 -2.23 8.17
N ARG A 32 12.48 -0.92 8.37
CA ARG A 32 12.13 -0.37 9.69
C ARG A 32 10.71 -0.83 10.01
N ARG A 33 10.51 -1.50 11.14
CA ARG A 33 9.17 -1.94 11.57
C ARG A 33 8.54 -0.84 12.42
N ASP A 34 7.26 -0.59 12.21
CA ASP A 34 6.49 0.36 13.01
C ASP A 34 6.20 -0.20 14.41
N LEU A 35 5.90 0.71 15.34
CA LEU A 35 5.78 0.46 16.77
C LEU A 35 4.88 -0.70 17.21
N PRO A 36 3.72 -1.02 16.59
CA PRO A 36 2.90 -2.16 17.05
C PRO A 36 3.55 -3.55 16.84
N TYR A 37 4.72 -3.60 16.18
CA TYR A 37 5.50 -4.83 15.96
C TYR A 37 6.74 -4.93 16.85
N GLN A 38 6.87 -3.99 17.80
CA GLN A 38 7.84 -3.98 18.89
C GLN A 38 7.04 -3.83 20.18
N ASP A 39 7.59 -4.26 21.31
CA ASP A 39 6.97 -3.91 22.59
C ASP A 39 7.05 -2.39 22.72
N GLY A 40 5.94 -1.74 23.03
CA GLY A 40 5.87 -0.27 23.03
C GLY A 40 4.65 0.29 23.72
N PHE A 41 4.70 1.59 23.97
CA PHE A 41 3.68 2.33 24.69
C PHE A 41 3.22 3.50 23.85
N VAL A 42 1.91 3.71 23.85
CA VAL A 42 1.26 4.85 23.21
C VAL A 42 0.59 5.65 24.31
N LEU A 43 1.03 6.90 24.49
CA LEU A 43 0.42 7.86 25.38
C LEU A 43 -0.25 8.95 24.53
N THR A 44 -1.54 9.14 24.70
CA THR A 44 -2.27 10.24 24.05
C THR A 44 -2.35 11.40 25.03
N TYR A 45 -1.80 12.53 24.64
CA TYR A 45 -1.87 13.79 25.38
C TYR A 45 -2.77 14.77 24.66
N THR A 46 -3.76 15.35 25.33
CA THR A 46 -4.57 16.44 24.78
C THR A 46 -3.96 17.76 25.21
N TYR A 47 -3.97 18.77 24.34
CA TYR A 47 -3.47 20.11 24.63
C TYR A 47 -4.38 21.19 24.03
N GLN A 48 -4.37 22.38 24.63
CA GLN A 48 -5.03 23.57 24.10
C GLN A 48 -3.99 24.55 23.52
N GLY A 49 -4.38 25.26 22.45
CA GLY A 49 -3.53 26.25 21.78
C GLY A 49 -2.65 25.71 20.64
N GLU A 50 -1.73 26.53 20.15
CA GLU A 50 -0.71 26.10 19.20
C GLU A 50 0.49 25.55 19.97
N LEU A 51 0.78 24.27 19.76
CA LEU A 51 2.01 23.63 20.22
C LEU A 51 2.70 23.09 18.97
N ASP A 52 4.02 23.26 18.87
CA ASP A 52 4.79 22.69 17.78
C ASP A 52 5.21 21.26 18.15
N SER A 53 5.21 20.37 17.16
CA SER A 53 5.46 18.94 17.33
C SER A 53 6.91 18.63 17.72
N ARG A 54 7.88 19.43 17.24
CA ARG A 54 9.32 19.20 17.48
C ARG A 54 9.76 19.53 18.89
N PRO A 55 9.46 20.71 19.47
CA PRO A 55 9.83 21.01 20.86
C PRO A 55 9.16 20.06 21.85
N PHE A 56 7.92 19.64 21.56
CA PHE A 56 7.22 18.65 22.37
C PHE A 56 7.90 17.28 22.30
N GLN A 57 8.28 16.83 21.09
CA GLN A 57 9.05 15.60 20.92
C GLN A 57 10.37 15.65 21.68
N GLU A 58 11.16 16.72 21.55
CA GLU A 58 12.44 16.87 22.26
C GLU A 58 12.29 16.87 23.79
N ALA A 59 11.25 17.53 24.30
CA ALA A 59 10.94 17.53 25.73
C ALA A 59 10.61 16.12 26.22
N VAL A 60 9.78 15.39 25.48
CA VAL A 60 9.45 14.00 25.81
C VAL A 60 10.68 13.10 25.71
N GLU A 61 11.51 13.23 24.67
CA GLU A 61 12.74 12.44 24.52
C GLU A 61 13.73 12.68 25.66
N THR A 62 13.82 13.92 26.14
CA THR A 62 14.67 14.30 27.27
C THR A 62 14.20 13.66 28.58
N VAL A 63 12.89 13.59 28.81
CA VAL A 63 12.32 13.02 30.05
C VAL A 63 12.30 11.49 30.02
N VAL A 64 11.93 10.90 28.88
CA VAL A 64 11.87 9.44 28.72
C VAL A 64 13.27 8.83 28.50
N GLY A 65 14.25 9.65 28.10
CA GLY A 65 15.63 9.21 27.84
C GLY A 65 15.75 8.26 26.64
N ARG A 66 14.73 8.23 25.78
CA ARG A 66 14.62 7.36 24.60
C ARG A 66 14.03 8.13 23.44
N ARG A 67 14.29 7.66 22.23
CA ARG A 67 13.62 8.20 21.03
C ARG A 67 12.13 7.93 21.08
N VAL A 68 11.35 8.96 20.84
CA VAL A 68 9.89 8.90 20.82
C VAL A 68 9.38 9.40 19.48
N THR A 69 8.29 8.81 19.00
CA THR A 69 7.60 9.29 17.81
C THR A 69 6.37 10.04 18.28
N VAL A 70 6.28 11.33 17.96
CA VAL A 70 5.11 12.16 18.27
C VAL A 70 4.29 12.31 17.00
N GLN A 71 3.00 11.97 17.06
CA GLN A 71 2.06 12.23 15.98
C GLN A 71 0.99 13.21 16.46
N ALA A 72 0.88 14.35 15.78
CA ALA A 72 -0.23 15.27 15.98
C ALA A 72 -1.52 14.65 15.45
N LYS A 73 -2.56 14.65 16.28
CA LYS A 73 -3.93 14.29 15.93
C LYS A 73 -4.84 15.45 16.29
N THR A 74 -5.42 16.07 15.28
CA THR A 74 -6.47 17.07 15.47
C THR A 74 -7.82 16.38 15.26
N ASP A 75 -8.63 16.33 16.31
CA ASP A 75 -10.03 15.93 16.17
C ASP A 75 -10.83 17.15 15.71
N TRP A 76 -11.11 17.20 14.41
CA TRP A 76 -11.86 18.28 13.77
C TRP A 76 -13.31 18.36 14.25
N ALA A 77 -13.87 17.29 14.83
CA ALA A 77 -15.23 17.28 15.36
C ALA A 77 -15.29 17.82 16.80
N ALA A 78 -14.26 17.55 17.61
CA ALA A 78 -14.18 17.98 19.00
C ALA A 78 -13.44 19.32 19.21
N GLY A 79 -12.72 19.81 18.19
CA GLY A 79 -11.88 21.01 18.31
C GLY A 79 -10.69 20.83 19.26
N LEU A 80 -10.36 19.58 19.60
CA LEU A 80 -9.27 19.22 20.51
C LEU A 80 -8.06 18.79 19.69
N SER A 81 -6.91 19.36 20.02
CA SER A 81 -5.62 18.92 19.49
C SER A 81 -4.98 17.94 20.48
N SER A 82 -4.47 16.84 19.96
CA SER A 82 -3.83 15.80 20.76
C SER A 82 -2.51 15.38 20.13
N TYR A 83 -1.54 15.03 20.96
CA TYR A 83 -0.31 14.36 20.56
C TYR A 83 -0.33 12.92 21.02
N GLU A 84 -0.21 12.02 20.06
CA GLU A 84 0.07 10.62 20.33
C GLU A 84 1.59 10.43 20.41
N VAL A 85 2.08 10.17 21.61
CA VAL A 85 3.47 9.88 21.92
C VAL A 85 3.65 8.38 21.93
N SER A 86 4.48 7.87 21.02
CA SER A 86 4.75 6.45 20.86
C SER A 86 6.23 6.16 21.13
N PHE A 87 6.54 5.23 22.03
CA PHE A 87 7.93 4.83 22.31
C PHE A 87 8.10 3.32 22.51
N PRO A 88 9.22 2.74 22.02
CA PRO A 88 9.50 1.31 22.17
C PRO A 88 9.98 0.97 23.59
N GLY A 89 9.55 -0.17 24.12
CA GLY A 89 9.99 -0.74 25.41
C GLY A 89 9.15 -1.93 25.90
N ASP A 90 9.78 -2.80 26.69
CA ASP A 90 9.15 -4.02 27.23
C ASP A 90 8.43 -3.80 28.56
N VAL A 91 8.65 -2.64 29.20
CA VAL A 91 8.15 -2.31 30.54
C VAL A 91 7.29 -1.07 30.47
N ALA A 92 6.01 -1.23 30.83
CA ALA A 92 5.07 -0.12 30.89
C ALA A 92 5.57 0.91 31.90
N LEU A 93 5.53 2.19 31.51
CA LEU A 93 5.66 3.27 32.48
C LEU A 93 4.62 3.02 33.56
N THR A 94 5.09 2.88 34.79
CA THR A 94 4.22 2.81 35.95
C THR A 94 3.37 4.09 36.03
N THR A 95 2.21 4.03 36.67
CA THR A 95 1.35 5.21 36.87
C THR A 95 2.13 6.39 37.47
N GLN A 96 3.12 6.11 38.32
CA GLN A 96 3.98 7.11 38.94
C GLN A 96 4.95 7.79 37.95
N GLU A 97 5.52 7.03 37.01
CA GLU A 97 6.37 7.59 35.95
C GLU A 97 5.55 8.36 34.91
N GLN A 98 4.33 7.89 34.60
CA GLN A 98 3.39 8.62 33.72
C GLN A 98 2.96 9.95 34.34
N MET A 99 2.67 9.98 35.65
CA MET A 99 2.38 11.20 36.38
C MET A 99 3.58 12.15 36.43
N GLY A 100 4.80 11.62 36.63
CA GLY A 100 6.03 12.42 36.61
C GLY A 100 6.32 13.03 35.23
N LEU A 101 6.12 12.26 34.16
CA LEU A 101 6.22 12.72 32.78
C LEU A 101 5.19 13.82 32.49
N THR A 102 3.93 13.59 32.88
CA THR A 102 2.83 14.56 32.67
C THR A 102 3.07 15.85 33.46
N ALA A 103 3.54 15.75 34.71
CA ALA A 103 3.89 16.93 35.52
C ALA A 103 5.06 17.73 34.92
N THR A 104 6.07 17.05 34.37
CA THR A 104 7.22 17.70 33.72
C THR A 104 6.82 18.37 32.40
N LEU A 105 5.92 17.76 31.63
CA LEU A 105 5.37 18.34 30.41
C LEU A 105 4.48 19.54 30.73
N ALA A 106 3.61 19.44 31.74
CA ALA A 106 2.77 20.54 32.21
C ALA A 106 3.60 21.72 32.76
N SER A 107 4.75 21.47 33.39
CA SER A 107 5.65 22.54 33.85
C SER A 107 6.45 23.18 32.71
N THR A 108 6.73 22.43 31.64
CA THR A 108 7.49 22.91 30.48
C THR A 108 6.60 23.73 29.53
N PHE A 109 5.31 23.38 29.44
CA PHE A 109 4.33 24.07 28.61
C PHE A 109 3.09 24.48 29.45
N PRO A 110 3.24 25.45 30.37
CA PRO A 110 2.18 25.85 31.29
C PRO A 110 0.97 26.52 30.59
N GLU A 111 1.15 27.03 29.37
CA GLU A 111 0.12 27.72 28.60
C GLU A 111 -0.83 26.76 27.85
N ASN A 112 -0.51 25.47 27.75
CA ASN A 112 -1.17 24.54 26.81
C ASN A 112 -2.01 23.45 27.47
N GLU A 113 -2.24 23.53 28.80
CA GLU A 113 -3.08 22.61 29.59
C GLU A 113 -2.96 21.13 29.18
N ILE A 114 -1.72 20.60 29.19
CA ILE A 114 -1.44 19.23 28.76
C ILE A 114 -2.07 18.22 29.73
N ALA A 115 -2.97 17.39 29.22
CA ALA A 115 -3.59 16.31 29.98
C ALA A 115 -3.34 14.95 29.31
N LEU A 116 -3.06 13.92 30.11
CA LEU A 116 -2.99 12.54 29.61
C LEU A 116 -4.43 12.01 29.43
N ASP A 117 -4.78 11.69 28.19
CA ASP A 117 -6.11 11.18 27.83
C ASP A 117 -6.15 9.64 27.88
N SER A 118 -5.13 8.98 27.34
CA SER A 118 -5.07 7.53 27.34
C SER A 118 -3.64 7.00 27.33
N ALA A 119 -3.43 5.88 28.04
CA ALA A 119 -2.18 5.14 28.04
C ALA A 119 -2.46 3.71 27.56
N LEU A 120 -1.95 3.37 26.38
CA LEU A 120 -2.11 2.07 25.76
C LEU A 120 -0.77 1.34 25.76
N VAL A 121 -0.77 0.12 26.29
CA VAL A 121 0.36 -0.81 26.19
C VAL A 121 0.18 -1.65 24.93
N LEU A 122 1.07 -1.48 23.96
CA LEU A 122 1.13 -2.32 22.76
C LEU A 122 2.19 -3.40 22.99
N LYS A 123 1.75 -4.63 23.26
CA LYS A 123 2.65 -5.80 23.29
C LYS A 123 2.93 -6.28 21.87
N ALA A 124 4.19 -6.62 21.57
CA ALA A 124 4.62 -7.14 20.27
C ALA A 124 3.83 -8.40 19.83
N ALA A 125 3.32 -9.18 20.78
CA ALA A 125 2.45 -10.33 20.52
C ALA A 125 1.18 -9.94 19.72
N VAL A 126 0.60 -8.77 19.99
CA VAL A 126 -0.57 -8.24 19.24
C VAL A 126 -0.19 -7.97 17.79
N GLY A 127 1.03 -7.48 17.56
CA GLY A 127 1.57 -7.23 16.23
C GLY A 127 1.71 -8.51 15.39
N TRP A 128 2.22 -9.59 15.98
CA TRP A 128 2.36 -10.88 15.27
C TRP A 128 1.00 -11.51 14.92
N ASP A 129 0.05 -11.49 15.86
CA ASP A 129 -1.31 -11.96 15.60
C ASP A 129 -2.00 -11.12 14.51
N PHE A 130 -1.77 -9.81 14.50
CA PHE A 130 -2.25 -8.92 13.45
C PHE A 130 -1.63 -9.27 12.09
N TRP A 131 -0.31 -9.48 12.00
CA TRP A 131 0.37 -9.92 10.78
C TRP A 131 -0.21 -11.22 10.22
N LEU A 132 -0.42 -12.23 11.08
CA LEU A 132 -1.02 -13.50 10.70
C LEU A 132 -2.45 -13.33 10.17
N LYS A 133 -3.27 -12.52 10.85
CA LYS A 133 -4.64 -12.20 10.40
C LYS A 133 -4.62 -11.49 9.04
N CYS A 134 -3.73 -10.54 8.83
CA CYS A 134 -3.60 -9.86 7.54
C CYS A 134 -3.13 -10.82 6.44
N LEU A 135 -2.19 -11.71 6.72
CA LEU A 135 -1.74 -12.73 5.77
C LEU A 135 -2.88 -13.69 5.38
N LEU A 136 -3.67 -14.13 6.36
CA LEU A 136 -4.86 -14.94 6.13
C LEU A 136 -5.87 -14.18 5.25
N CYS A 137 -6.17 -12.92 5.58
CA CYS A 137 -7.06 -12.07 4.78
C CYS A 137 -6.57 -11.89 3.34
N MET A 138 -5.26 -11.76 3.13
CA MET A 138 -4.68 -11.70 1.79
C MET A 138 -4.85 -13.02 1.01
N GLY A 139 -4.65 -14.16 1.68
CA GLY A 139 -4.89 -15.48 1.09
C GLY A 139 -6.37 -15.66 0.69
N VAL A 140 -7.30 -15.26 1.56
CA VAL A 140 -8.73 -15.26 1.26
C VAL A 140 -9.05 -14.31 0.10
N ALA A 141 -8.49 -13.11 0.08
CA ALA A 141 -8.68 -12.14 -1.01
C ALA A 141 -8.17 -12.68 -2.35
N ALA A 142 -7.05 -13.40 -2.36
CA ALA A 142 -6.54 -14.07 -3.55
C ALA A 142 -7.49 -15.16 -4.04
N ALA A 143 -8.00 -16.01 -3.14
CA ALA A 143 -8.96 -17.05 -3.49
C ALA A 143 -10.28 -16.47 -4.04
N VAL A 144 -10.81 -15.43 -3.39
CA VAL A 144 -12.00 -14.70 -3.83
C VAL A 144 -11.77 -14.03 -5.19
N THR A 145 -10.58 -13.48 -5.43
CA THR A 145 -10.20 -12.91 -6.73
C THR A 145 -10.26 -13.97 -7.83
N VAL A 146 -9.65 -15.13 -7.60
CA VAL A 146 -9.68 -16.23 -8.58
C VAL A 146 -11.11 -16.69 -8.82
N LEU A 147 -11.91 -16.84 -7.77
CA LEU A 147 -13.32 -17.23 -7.88
C LEU A 147 -14.14 -16.20 -8.67
N PHE A 148 -13.99 -14.91 -8.34
CA PHE A 148 -14.68 -13.82 -9.03
C PHE A 148 -14.39 -13.83 -10.53
N PHE A 149 -13.11 -13.91 -10.94
CA PHE A 149 -12.76 -13.96 -12.36
C PHE A 149 -13.25 -15.25 -13.03
N SER A 150 -13.22 -16.38 -12.32
CA SER A 150 -13.73 -17.67 -12.81
C SER A 150 -15.23 -17.60 -13.16
N LEU A 151 -16.03 -17.01 -12.26
CA LEU A 151 -17.47 -16.84 -12.47
C LEU A 151 -17.82 -15.75 -13.48
N ARG A 152 -17.04 -14.66 -13.50
CA ARG A 152 -17.31 -13.49 -14.34
C ARG A 152 -16.90 -13.66 -15.80
N PHE A 153 -15.89 -14.50 -16.06
CA PHE A 153 -15.28 -14.68 -17.38
C PHE A 153 -15.15 -16.16 -17.82
N PRO A 154 -16.24 -16.97 -17.78
CA PRO A 154 -16.18 -18.40 -18.09
C PRO A 154 -15.73 -18.68 -19.54
N SER A 155 -16.05 -17.77 -20.48
CA SER A 155 -15.77 -17.93 -21.91
C SER A 155 -14.28 -17.84 -22.30
N ILE A 156 -13.43 -17.24 -21.46
CA ILE A 156 -12.01 -16.99 -21.77
C ILE A 156 -11.04 -17.73 -20.84
N GLY A 157 -11.52 -18.68 -20.04
CA GLY A 157 -10.71 -19.34 -19.00
C GLY A 157 -10.51 -18.44 -17.79
N GLY A 158 -11.61 -17.97 -17.19
CA GLY A 158 -11.60 -16.98 -16.10
C GLY A 158 -10.71 -17.32 -14.90
N TRP A 159 -10.49 -18.60 -14.61
CA TRP A 159 -9.55 -19.01 -13.54
C TRP A 159 -8.11 -18.58 -13.83
N GLN A 160 -7.66 -18.61 -15.08
CA GLN A 160 -6.33 -18.16 -15.51
C GLN A 160 -6.20 -16.64 -15.36
N ALA A 161 -7.24 -15.91 -15.75
CA ALA A 161 -7.32 -14.47 -15.56
C ALA A 161 -7.24 -14.10 -14.06
N GLY A 162 -7.91 -14.88 -13.20
CA GLY A 162 -7.81 -14.77 -11.75
C GLY A 162 -6.39 -14.96 -11.22
N ILE A 163 -5.73 -16.05 -11.59
CA ILE A 163 -4.34 -16.34 -11.15
C ILE A 163 -3.38 -15.24 -11.60
N LEU A 164 -3.49 -14.79 -12.86
CA LEU A 164 -2.65 -13.71 -13.38
C LEU A 164 -2.91 -12.37 -12.66
N THR A 165 -4.15 -12.11 -12.26
CA THR A 165 -4.50 -10.94 -11.45
C THR A 165 -3.88 -11.00 -10.05
N VAL A 166 -3.89 -12.18 -9.43
CA VAL A 166 -3.22 -12.40 -8.13
C VAL A 166 -1.71 -12.24 -8.26
N ALA A 167 -1.10 -12.75 -9.33
CA ALA A 167 0.34 -12.57 -9.59
C ALA A 167 0.69 -11.09 -9.81
N ALA A 168 -0.14 -10.35 -10.56
CA ALA A 168 0.03 -8.90 -10.72
C ALA A 168 -0.11 -8.17 -9.39
N PHE A 169 -1.07 -8.57 -8.53
CA PHE A 169 -1.23 -7.99 -7.20
C PHE A 169 0.01 -8.20 -6.34
N ALA A 170 0.56 -9.42 -6.29
CA ALA A 170 1.78 -9.72 -5.54
C ALA A 170 2.97 -8.88 -6.03
N HIS A 171 3.13 -8.73 -7.35
CA HIS A 171 4.15 -7.88 -7.93
C HIS A 171 4.00 -6.40 -7.52
N ASN A 172 2.78 -5.86 -7.60
CA ASN A 172 2.51 -4.46 -7.25
C ASN A 172 2.72 -4.21 -5.76
N LEU A 173 2.38 -5.18 -4.92
CA LEU A 173 2.61 -5.11 -3.47
C LEU A 173 4.10 -5.10 -3.12
N LEU A 174 4.92 -5.89 -3.82
CA LEU A 174 6.37 -5.88 -3.65
C LEU A 174 7.00 -4.55 -4.06
N LEU A 175 6.52 -3.93 -5.14
CA LEU A 175 6.97 -2.60 -5.54
C LEU A 175 6.58 -1.53 -4.52
N ALA A 176 5.37 -1.58 -3.98
CA ALA A 176 4.95 -0.68 -2.91
C ALA A 176 5.79 -0.88 -1.63
N ALA A 177 6.09 -2.13 -1.26
CA ALA A 177 7.00 -2.46 -0.15
C ALA A 177 8.42 -1.94 -0.40
N GLY A 178 8.91 -2.00 -1.65
CA GLY A 178 10.16 -1.34 -2.05
C GLY A 178 10.11 0.17 -1.88
N GLY A 179 8.97 0.80 -2.14
CA GLY A 179 8.70 2.21 -1.84
C GLY A 179 8.87 2.52 -0.35
N TYR A 180 8.26 1.72 0.54
CA TYR A 180 8.46 1.86 2.00
C TYR A 180 9.95 1.80 2.39
N ALA A 181 10.69 0.83 1.83
CA ALA A 181 12.12 0.70 2.11
C ALA A 181 12.94 1.88 1.57
N LEU A 182 12.66 2.33 0.36
CA LEU A 182 13.37 3.43 -0.32
C LEU A 182 13.17 4.76 0.42
N PHE A 183 11.93 5.06 0.83
CA PHE A 183 11.60 6.29 1.55
C PHE A 183 11.83 6.19 3.07
N ARG A 184 12.39 5.06 3.56
CA ARG A 184 12.65 4.80 4.99
C ARG A 184 11.39 4.90 5.88
N ILE A 185 10.21 4.65 5.29
CA ILE A 185 8.93 4.72 6.01
C ILE A 185 8.77 3.45 6.85
N PRO A 186 8.37 3.56 8.13
CA PRO A 186 8.16 2.40 8.99
C PRO A 186 7.03 1.51 8.46
N PHE A 187 7.27 0.20 8.47
CA PHE A 187 6.33 -0.82 8.04
C PHE A 187 5.32 -1.08 9.16
N GLY A 188 4.12 -0.51 8.99
CA GLY A 188 3.06 -0.46 10.00
C GLY A 188 1.73 -1.07 9.55
N GLY A 189 0.67 -0.83 10.32
CA GLY A 189 -0.70 -1.15 9.90
C GLY A 189 -1.11 -0.42 8.60
N GLN A 190 -0.52 0.76 8.36
CA GLN A 190 -0.72 1.54 7.14
C GLN A 190 -0.33 0.78 5.87
N PHE A 191 0.64 -0.14 5.93
CA PHE A 191 0.99 -0.98 4.78
C PHE A 191 -0.19 -1.80 4.28
N PHE A 192 -1.03 -2.34 5.18
CA PHE A 192 -2.19 -3.13 4.79
C PHE A 192 -3.32 -2.27 4.21
N ALA A 193 -3.45 -1.02 4.67
CA ALA A 193 -4.35 -0.06 4.04
C ALA A 193 -3.90 0.25 2.61
N VAL A 194 -2.59 0.48 2.39
CA VAL A 194 -2.01 0.65 1.05
C VAL A 194 -2.22 -0.61 0.20
N ALA A 195 -1.99 -1.80 0.75
CA ALA A 195 -2.20 -3.08 0.07
C ALA A 195 -3.65 -3.25 -0.39
N LEU A 196 -4.63 -2.84 0.42
CA LEU A 196 -6.05 -2.91 0.07
C LEU A 196 -6.41 -1.98 -1.10
N VAL A 197 -5.85 -0.76 -1.11
CA VAL A 197 -6.04 0.18 -2.23
C VAL A 197 -5.38 -0.37 -3.50
N ILE A 198 -4.17 -0.92 -3.39
CA ILE A 198 -3.49 -1.58 -4.52
C ILE A 198 -4.30 -2.76 -5.04
N LEU A 199 -4.90 -3.56 -4.17
CA LEU A 199 -5.79 -4.65 -4.55
C LEU A 199 -6.97 -4.13 -5.36
N PHE A 200 -7.63 -3.07 -4.89
CA PHE A 200 -8.74 -2.44 -5.60
C PHE A 200 -8.34 -2.00 -7.03
N PHE A 201 -7.24 -1.26 -7.17
CA PHE A 201 -6.77 -0.81 -8.50
C PHE A 201 -6.31 -1.96 -9.39
N THR A 202 -5.70 -3.01 -8.81
CA THR A 202 -5.29 -4.21 -9.55
C THR A 202 -6.51 -4.97 -10.07
N LEU A 203 -7.56 -5.13 -9.25
CA LEU A 203 -8.80 -5.76 -9.66
C LEU A 203 -9.54 -4.93 -10.71
N TYR A 204 -9.61 -3.61 -10.54
CA TYR A 204 -10.25 -2.70 -11.49
C TYR A 204 -9.62 -2.79 -12.87
N SER A 205 -8.28 -2.68 -12.92
CA SER A 205 -7.51 -2.72 -14.16
C SER A 205 -7.60 -4.08 -14.85
N ALA A 206 -7.49 -5.19 -14.11
CA ALA A 206 -7.63 -6.53 -14.65
C ALA A 206 -9.06 -6.80 -15.16
N ALA A 207 -10.09 -6.47 -14.39
CA ALA A 207 -11.49 -6.72 -14.76
C ALA A 207 -11.89 -5.94 -16.02
N GLY A 208 -11.42 -4.69 -16.15
CA GLY A 208 -11.59 -3.89 -17.37
C GLY A 208 -10.92 -4.56 -18.58
N LEU A 209 -9.63 -4.89 -18.46
CA LEU A 209 -8.87 -5.52 -19.55
C LEU A 209 -9.48 -6.86 -19.99
N PHE A 210 -9.76 -7.76 -19.06
CA PHE A 210 -10.35 -9.07 -19.37
C PHE A 210 -11.79 -8.96 -19.90
N GLY A 211 -12.53 -7.93 -19.50
CA GLY A 211 -13.80 -7.54 -20.11
C GLY A 211 -13.65 -7.24 -21.60
N HIS A 212 -12.71 -6.37 -21.96
CA HIS A 212 -12.41 -6.05 -23.35
C HIS A 212 -11.88 -7.27 -24.13
N ILE A 213 -11.08 -8.15 -23.51
CA ILE A 213 -10.63 -9.40 -24.14
C ILE A 213 -11.82 -10.32 -24.46
N ARG A 214 -12.75 -10.48 -23.51
CA ARG A 214 -13.96 -11.27 -23.70
C ARG A 214 -14.82 -10.71 -24.83
N ASP A 215 -15.05 -9.40 -24.83
CA ASP A 215 -15.94 -8.75 -25.79
C ASP A 215 -15.33 -8.79 -27.20
N ASN A 216 -14.03 -8.51 -27.34
CA ASN A 216 -13.34 -8.66 -28.62
C ASN A 216 -13.28 -10.13 -29.07
N ARG A 217 -13.18 -11.11 -28.16
CA ARG A 217 -13.23 -12.54 -28.51
C ARG A 217 -14.58 -12.93 -29.09
N ARG A 218 -15.67 -12.32 -28.59
CA ARG A 218 -17.04 -12.52 -29.08
C ARG A 218 -17.24 -11.87 -30.46
N LEU A 219 -16.69 -10.67 -30.67
CA LEU A 219 -16.84 -9.92 -31.93
C LEU A 219 -15.98 -10.46 -33.08
N LEU A 220 -14.71 -10.75 -32.81
CA LEU A 220 -13.72 -11.14 -33.83
C LEU A 220 -13.67 -12.66 -34.07
N GLY A 221 -14.29 -13.44 -33.17
CA GLY A 221 -14.31 -14.90 -33.24
C GLY A 221 -12.95 -15.56 -32.96
N LYS A 222 -12.90 -16.90 -33.11
CA LYS A 222 -11.70 -17.71 -32.80
C LYS A 222 -10.59 -17.64 -33.86
N LYS A 223 -10.82 -16.96 -34.99
CA LYS A 223 -9.87 -16.86 -36.11
C LYS A 223 -8.72 -15.90 -35.84
N VAL A 224 -8.90 -14.95 -34.92
CA VAL A 224 -7.86 -13.98 -34.53
C VAL A 224 -6.92 -14.61 -33.49
N SER A 225 -5.61 -14.39 -33.68
CA SER A 225 -4.59 -14.91 -32.77
C SER A 225 -4.81 -14.34 -31.36
N PRO A 226 -4.52 -15.11 -30.28
CA PRO A 226 -4.62 -14.60 -28.91
C PRO A 226 -3.79 -13.34 -28.67
N ALA A 227 -2.65 -13.20 -29.36
CA ALA A 227 -1.77 -12.05 -29.27
C ALA A 227 -2.38 -10.77 -29.88
N GLU A 228 -3.00 -10.88 -31.05
CA GLU A 228 -3.67 -9.74 -31.71
C GLU A 228 -4.91 -9.31 -30.93
N LEU A 229 -5.67 -10.29 -30.44
CA LEU A 229 -6.84 -10.05 -29.58
C LEU A 229 -6.47 -9.21 -28.35
N VAL A 230 -5.43 -9.62 -27.62
CA VAL A 230 -4.96 -8.91 -26.43
C VAL A 230 -4.46 -7.52 -26.79
N ASN A 231 -3.70 -7.37 -27.87
CA ASN A 231 -3.16 -6.07 -28.28
C ASN A 231 -4.28 -5.06 -28.58
N GLN A 232 -5.33 -5.48 -29.30
CA GLN A 232 -6.50 -4.63 -29.56
C GLN A 232 -7.27 -4.29 -28.29
N SER A 233 -7.49 -5.27 -27.40
CA SER A 233 -8.16 -5.03 -26.12
C SER A 233 -7.39 -4.06 -25.22
N ILE A 234 -6.05 -4.15 -25.19
CA ILE A 234 -5.20 -3.20 -24.47
C ILE A 234 -5.37 -1.81 -25.06
N MET A 235 -5.27 -1.63 -26.38
CA MET A 235 -5.41 -0.31 -27.02
C MET A 235 -6.76 0.35 -26.80
N GLN A 236 -7.84 -0.43 -26.77
CA GLN A 236 -9.18 0.11 -26.48
C GLN A 236 -9.32 0.53 -25.01
N TYR A 237 -8.74 -0.24 -24.08
CA TYR A 237 -8.89 0.01 -22.65
C TYR A 237 -7.90 1.07 -22.11
N LEU A 238 -6.74 1.21 -22.75
CA LEU A 238 -5.62 2.01 -22.27
C LEU A 238 -5.99 3.47 -21.93
N PRO A 239 -6.74 4.23 -22.76
CA PRO A 239 -7.08 5.62 -22.43
C PRO A 239 -7.87 5.72 -21.14
N ARG A 240 -8.86 4.84 -20.95
CA ARG A 240 -9.68 4.80 -19.73
C ARG A 240 -8.84 4.44 -18.50
N LEU A 241 -7.98 3.44 -18.62
CA LEU A 241 -7.10 3.02 -17.53
C LEU A 241 -6.15 4.16 -17.11
N LEU A 242 -5.52 4.82 -18.08
CA LEU A 242 -4.63 5.95 -17.83
C LEU A 242 -5.35 7.11 -17.15
N THR A 243 -6.56 7.46 -17.57
CA THR A 243 -7.34 8.53 -16.92
C THR A 243 -7.61 8.22 -15.46
N VAL A 244 -8.06 7.01 -15.12
CA VAL A 244 -8.37 6.63 -13.74
C VAL A 244 -7.11 6.65 -12.87
N LEU A 245 -5.99 6.11 -13.36
CA LEU A 245 -4.73 6.10 -12.63
C LEU A 245 -4.13 7.51 -12.49
N ALA A 246 -4.23 8.34 -13.52
CA ALA A 246 -3.78 9.73 -13.48
C ALA A 246 -4.60 10.54 -12.47
N CYS A 247 -5.93 10.40 -12.45
CA CYS A 247 -6.78 11.04 -11.44
C CYS A 247 -6.38 10.63 -10.03
N ALA A 248 -6.18 9.33 -9.78
CA ALA A 248 -5.75 8.84 -8.48
C ALA A 248 -4.35 9.35 -8.08
N ALA A 249 -3.40 9.31 -9.01
CA ALA A 249 -2.04 9.82 -8.80
C ALA A 249 -2.03 11.33 -8.53
N MET A 250 -2.81 12.12 -9.27
CA MET A 250 -2.94 13.57 -9.04
C MET A 250 -3.57 13.87 -7.68
N MET A 251 -4.60 13.13 -7.27
CA MET A 251 -5.21 13.29 -5.95
C MET A 251 -4.19 13.00 -4.84
N LEU A 252 -3.41 11.91 -4.96
CA LEU A 252 -2.36 11.58 -3.99
C LEU A 252 -1.21 12.58 -4.01
N ALA A 253 -0.84 13.11 -5.17
CA ALA A 253 0.17 14.15 -5.29
C ALA A 253 -0.29 15.44 -4.60
N ALA A 254 -1.53 15.88 -4.84
CA ALA A 254 -2.12 17.02 -4.16
C ALA A 254 -2.16 16.81 -2.63
N LEU A 255 -2.58 15.62 -2.18
CA LEU A 255 -2.58 15.28 -0.76
C LEU A 255 -1.16 15.29 -0.16
N SER A 256 -0.17 14.81 -0.91
CA SER A 256 1.24 14.83 -0.48
C SER A 256 1.77 16.26 -0.38
N VAL A 257 1.43 17.15 -1.31
CA VAL A 257 1.79 18.57 -1.24
C VAL A 257 1.14 19.23 -0.03
N MET A 258 -0.15 18.98 0.22
CA MET A 258 -0.82 19.50 1.42
C MET A 258 -0.19 18.98 2.71
N ALA A 259 0.17 17.69 2.76
CA ALA A 259 0.82 17.11 3.92
C ALA A 259 2.22 17.68 4.17
N LEU A 260 2.98 18.02 3.11
CA LEU A 260 4.27 18.71 3.23
C LEU A 260 4.11 20.14 3.76
N LEU A 261 3.04 20.84 3.35
CA LEU A 261 2.75 22.21 3.82
C LEU A 261 2.20 22.24 5.26
N GLY A 262 1.39 21.25 5.63
CA GLY A 262 0.77 21.13 6.96
C GLY A 262 1.55 20.27 7.96
N GLN A 263 2.79 19.86 7.64
CA GLN A 263 3.65 19.01 8.47
C GLN A 263 2.99 17.71 8.96
N ALA A 264 2.18 17.08 8.12
CA ALA A 264 1.45 15.85 8.46
C ALA A 264 2.23 14.59 8.00
N ASP A 265 3.28 14.22 8.73
CA ASP A 265 4.17 13.10 8.39
C ASP A 265 3.46 11.74 8.30
N ALA A 266 2.37 11.56 9.05
CA ALA A 266 1.53 10.36 9.00
C ALA A 266 0.85 10.17 7.63
N ILE A 267 0.49 11.27 6.96
CA ILE A 267 -0.15 11.23 5.63
C ILE A 267 0.90 10.86 4.56
N LEU A 268 2.11 11.42 4.66
CA LEU A 268 3.20 11.12 3.72
C LEU A 268 3.64 9.65 3.78
N SER A 269 3.57 9.05 4.97
CA SER A 269 3.82 7.62 5.20
C SER A 269 2.83 6.70 4.48
N PHE A 270 1.66 7.22 4.11
CA PHE A 270 0.64 6.52 3.32
C PHE A 270 0.72 6.85 1.82
N THR A 271 0.88 8.13 1.46
CA THR A 271 0.74 8.58 0.07
C THR A 271 1.91 8.17 -0.83
N PHE A 272 3.16 8.26 -0.36
CA PHE A 272 4.32 7.95 -1.20
C PHE A 272 4.38 6.48 -1.64
N PRO A 273 4.25 5.49 -0.73
CA PRO A 273 4.26 4.09 -1.14
C PRO A 273 3.04 3.73 -2.01
N LEU A 274 1.89 4.33 -1.72
CA LEU A 274 0.68 4.13 -2.52
C LEU A 274 0.83 4.68 -3.93
N LEU A 275 1.48 5.82 -4.13
CA LEU A 275 1.76 6.39 -5.45
C LEU A 275 2.60 5.41 -6.29
N VAL A 276 3.67 4.84 -5.71
CA VAL A 276 4.48 3.79 -6.35
C VAL A 276 3.62 2.58 -6.70
N GLY A 277 2.75 2.16 -5.78
CA GLY A 277 1.80 1.06 -5.98
C GLY A 277 0.84 1.30 -7.15
N ILE A 278 0.19 2.46 -7.22
CA ILE A 278 -0.78 2.80 -8.28
C ILE A 278 -0.12 2.86 -9.66
N LEU A 279 1.08 3.44 -9.75
CA LEU A 279 1.85 3.44 -10.99
C LEU A 279 2.18 2.01 -11.44
N SER A 280 2.54 1.13 -10.50
CA SER A 280 2.77 -0.28 -10.79
C SER A 280 1.50 -1.02 -11.23
N CYS A 281 0.32 -0.65 -10.71
CA CYS A 281 -0.96 -1.27 -11.10
C CYS A 281 -1.26 -1.11 -12.59
N GLY A 282 -1.08 0.09 -13.12
CA GLY A 282 -1.28 0.34 -14.56
C GLY A 282 -0.33 -0.49 -15.41
N TYR A 283 0.94 -0.50 -15.02
CA TYR A 283 1.95 -1.29 -15.69
C TYR A 283 1.65 -2.79 -15.63
N GLY A 284 1.32 -3.34 -14.46
CA GLY A 284 1.07 -4.77 -14.25
C GLY A 284 -0.10 -5.29 -15.08
N ALA A 285 -1.19 -4.52 -15.20
CA ALA A 285 -2.33 -4.91 -16.01
C ALA A 285 -2.00 -5.01 -17.51
N ILE A 286 -1.28 -4.01 -18.04
CA ILE A 286 -0.97 -3.91 -19.48
C ILE A 286 0.16 -4.86 -19.88
N CYS A 287 1.22 -4.91 -19.06
CA CYS A 287 2.50 -5.51 -19.42
C CYS A 287 2.68 -6.94 -18.90
N LEU A 288 2.01 -7.33 -17.81
CA LEU A 288 2.03 -8.71 -17.31
C LEU A 288 0.75 -9.45 -17.68
N ALA A 289 -0.41 -9.00 -17.21
CA ALA A 289 -1.63 -9.82 -17.25
C ALA A 289 -2.08 -10.16 -18.69
N GLY A 290 -2.09 -9.17 -19.59
CA GLY A 290 -2.46 -9.37 -21.00
C GLY A 290 -1.50 -10.31 -21.76
N PRO A 291 -0.20 -9.99 -21.86
CA PRO A 291 0.76 -10.80 -22.61
C PRO A 291 0.97 -12.21 -22.06
N LEU A 292 0.91 -12.39 -20.73
CA LEU A 292 1.01 -13.71 -20.10
C LEU A 292 -0.22 -14.57 -20.40
N TRP A 293 -1.41 -14.00 -20.40
CA TRP A 293 -2.63 -14.72 -20.81
C TRP A 293 -2.56 -15.13 -22.30
N ALA A 294 -2.06 -14.24 -23.17
CA ALA A 294 -1.86 -14.57 -24.59
C ALA A 294 -0.85 -15.72 -24.80
N GLY A 295 0.23 -15.75 -24.02
CA GLY A 295 1.22 -16.83 -24.03
C GLY A 295 0.61 -18.17 -23.63
N TRP A 296 -0.13 -18.19 -22.52
CA TRP A 296 -0.76 -19.40 -22.01
C TRP A 296 -1.84 -19.96 -22.96
N GLN A 297 -2.60 -19.09 -23.64
CA GLN A 297 -3.55 -19.54 -24.66
C GLN A 297 -2.88 -20.00 -25.96
N GLY A 298 -1.70 -19.47 -26.28
CA GLY A 298 -0.90 -19.88 -27.44
C GLY A 298 -0.42 -21.32 -27.34
N GLU A 299 0.17 -21.69 -26.19
CA GLU A 299 0.66 -23.06 -25.93
C GLU A 299 -0.45 -24.11 -25.99
N LYS A 300 -1.63 -23.76 -25.46
CA LYS A 300 -2.80 -24.67 -25.46
C LYS A 300 -3.39 -24.92 -26.86
N ASN A 301 -3.20 -23.97 -27.78
CA ASN A 301 -3.63 -24.12 -29.18
C ASN A 301 -2.62 -24.95 -29.98
N SER A 302 -1.32 -24.89 -29.66
CA SER A 302 -0.32 -25.77 -30.27
C SER A 302 -0.45 -27.22 -29.78
N GLU A 303 -0.76 -27.42 -28.50
CA GLU A 303 -0.96 -28.75 -27.92
C GLU A 303 -2.21 -29.49 -28.43
N LYS A 304 -3.19 -28.75 -28.97
CA LYS A 304 -4.41 -29.31 -29.58
C LYS A 304 -4.29 -29.57 -31.08
N GLN A 305 -3.20 -29.13 -31.71
CA GLN A 305 -2.95 -29.27 -33.14
C GLN A 305 -1.82 -30.26 -33.47
N GLY A 306 -1.10 -30.75 -32.47
CA GLY A 306 -0.21 -31.92 -32.56
C GLY A 306 -0.92 -33.19 -32.11
#